data_AF-A0A1E7LLI0-F1
#
_entry.id   AF-A0A1E7LLI0-F1
#
_cell.length_a   1.000
_cell.length_b   1.000
_cell.length_c   1.000
_cell.angle_alpha   90.00
_cell.angle_beta   90.00
_cell.angle_gamma   90.00
#
_symmetry.space_group_name_H-M   'P 1'
#
loop_
_entity.id
_entity.type
_entity.pdbx_description
1 polymer ?
#
loop_
_entity_poly.entity_id
_entity_poly.type
_entity_poly.pdbx_seq_one_letter_code
_entity_poly.pdbx_strand_id
1 'polypeptide(L)'
;MDQTHAPSPLAGAVHDLATEVVLALRSGDHLATVCGAAGIDEENRTGIAAARVIGADVLLPSVLYGRNPHPGDVAVLDRAVREFPPKPDAPAATAWSHWHMISTLRRIAPPPPGAPAVTYEEPDAAWLEQAPWQSFTHQLSVLAPLAVPAAPSAVQRAASARAVDLARGFVRAV
;
A
#
# COMPACT_ATOMS: atom_id res chain seq x y z
N MET A 1 25.82 20.81 -18.98
CA MET A 1 26.11 20.44 -17.58
C MET A 1 24.94 19.59 -17.13
N ASP A 2 25.03 18.29 -17.36
CA ASP A 2 24.00 17.33 -16.96
C ASP A 2 24.20 17.01 -15.47
N GLN A 3 23.35 17.60 -14.64
CA GLN A 3 23.25 17.23 -13.23
C GLN A 3 22.49 15.90 -13.17
N THR A 4 23.23 14.79 -13.16
CA THR A 4 22.69 13.47 -12.84
C THR A 4 22.25 13.51 -11.37
N HIS A 5 20.99 13.85 -11.11
CA HIS A 5 20.41 13.71 -9.79
C HIS A 5 20.39 12.24 -9.43
N ALA A 6 21.35 11.78 -8.61
CA ALA A 6 21.25 10.49 -7.97
C ALA A 6 19.91 10.44 -7.21
N PRO A 7 19.10 9.38 -7.38
CA PRO A 7 17.85 9.25 -6.65
C PRO A 7 18.13 9.35 -5.14
N SER A 8 17.21 9.97 -4.39
CA SER A 8 17.36 10.02 -2.93
C SER A 8 17.49 8.60 -2.37
N PRO A 9 18.18 8.39 -1.23
CA PRO A 9 18.32 7.07 -0.63
C PRO A 9 16.99 6.34 -0.45
N LEU A 10 15.92 7.09 -0.15
CA LEU A 10 14.56 6.55 -0.08
C LEU A 10 14.02 6.12 -1.45
N ALA A 11 14.20 6.94 -2.50
CA ALA A 11 13.74 6.59 -3.84
C ALA A 11 14.42 5.33 -4.38
N GLY A 12 15.72 5.15 -4.10
CA GLY A 12 16.43 3.90 -4.39
C GLY A 12 15.83 2.71 -3.64
N ALA A 13 15.68 2.82 -2.32
CA ALA A 13 15.10 1.74 -1.51
C ALA A 13 13.65 1.38 -1.90
N VAL A 14 12.84 2.37 -2.30
CA VAL A 14 11.49 2.13 -2.83
C VAL A 14 11.55 1.38 -4.16
N HIS A 15 12.47 1.75 -5.05
CA HIS A 15 12.65 1.08 -6.33
C HIS A 15 13.09 -0.39 -6.14
N ASP A 16 14.06 -0.63 -5.28
CA ASP A 16 14.56 -1.97 -5.00
C ASP A 16 13.46 -2.84 -4.39
N LEU A 17 12.75 -2.34 -3.38
CA LEU A 17 11.63 -3.06 -2.77
C LEU A 17 10.48 -3.33 -3.76
N ALA A 18 10.11 -2.35 -4.58
CA ALA A 18 9.10 -2.54 -5.62
C ALA A 18 9.53 -3.60 -6.63
N THR A 19 10.81 -3.65 -6.98
CA THR A 19 11.37 -4.66 -7.88
C THR A 19 11.22 -6.05 -7.28
N GLU A 20 11.57 -6.24 -6.01
CA GLU A 20 11.40 -7.53 -5.33
C GLU A 20 9.94 -7.96 -5.23
N VAL A 21 9.00 -7.05 -4.95
CA VAL A 21 7.56 -7.34 -4.98
C VAL A 21 7.13 -7.81 -6.37
N VAL A 22 7.56 -7.14 -7.44
CA VAL A 22 7.24 -7.53 -8.81
C VAL A 22 7.86 -8.88 -9.18
N LEU A 23 9.09 -9.17 -8.74
CA LEU A 23 9.74 -10.45 -8.96
C LEU A 23 9.00 -11.58 -8.24
N ALA A 24 8.61 -11.39 -6.99
CA ALA A 24 7.80 -12.34 -6.21
C ALA A 24 6.44 -12.62 -6.87
N LEU A 25 5.78 -11.58 -7.41
CA LEU A 25 4.53 -11.70 -8.17
C LEU A 25 4.70 -12.45 -9.50
N ARG A 26 5.88 -12.42 -10.11
CA ARG A 26 6.15 -13.11 -11.38
C ARG A 26 6.60 -14.54 -11.17
N SER A 27 7.41 -14.80 -10.15
CA SER A 27 7.98 -16.12 -9.87
C SER A 27 7.03 -17.02 -9.10
N GLY A 28 6.10 -16.45 -8.33
CA GLY A 28 5.30 -17.18 -7.34
C GLY A 28 6.08 -17.55 -6.07
N ASP A 29 7.33 -17.13 -5.97
CA ASP A 29 8.15 -17.22 -4.76
C ASP A 29 7.85 -16.03 -3.85
N HIS A 30 7.47 -16.33 -2.62
CA HIS A 30 6.76 -15.43 -1.70
C HIS A 30 7.29 -15.61 -0.26
N LEU A 31 8.36 -16.38 -0.07
CA LEU A 31 8.74 -16.89 1.25
C LEU A 31 9.36 -15.83 2.18
N ALA A 32 9.76 -14.66 1.67
CA ALA A 32 10.05 -13.43 2.43
C ALA A 32 10.45 -12.30 1.45
N THR A 33 9.48 -11.55 0.94
CA THR A 33 9.78 -10.51 -0.09
C THR A 33 10.58 -9.36 0.52
N VAL A 34 10.27 -9.00 1.76
CA VAL A 34 10.80 -7.80 2.44
C VAL A 34 12.03 -8.15 3.29
N CYS A 35 11.88 -9.10 4.22
CA CYS A 35 12.97 -9.48 5.12
C CYS A 35 14.00 -10.44 4.48
N GLY A 36 13.62 -11.15 3.42
CA GLY A 36 14.50 -12.06 2.71
C GLY A 36 15.15 -11.37 1.52
N ALA A 37 14.38 -11.11 0.46
CA ALA A 37 14.90 -10.65 -0.81
C ALA A 37 15.38 -9.18 -0.78
N ALA A 38 14.59 -8.28 -0.20
CA ALA A 38 14.98 -6.87 -0.05
C ALA A 38 15.95 -6.60 1.13
N GLY A 39 16.22 -7.61 1.98
CA GLY A 39 17.16 -7.48 3.10
C GLY A 39 16.80 -6.40 4.11
N ILE A 40 15.52 -6.08 4.27
CA ILE A 40 15.08 -5.05 5.23
C ILE A 40 15.00 -5.68 6.63
N ASP A 41 15.96 -5.30 7.47
CA ASP A 41 16.04 -5.67 8.87
C ASP A 41 15.56 -4.55 9.82
N GLU A 42 15.69 -4.79 11.13
CA GLU A 42 15.23 -3.86 12.17
C GLU A 42 16.02 -2.54 12.25
N GLU A 43 17.23 -2.47 11.70
CA GLU A 43 18.06 -1.27 11.75
C GLU A 43 17.89 -0.41 10.49
N ASN A 44 17.37 -1.00 9.41
CA ASN A 44 17.15 -0.34 8.13
C ASN A 44 15.91 0.58 8.11
N ARG A 45 16.02 1.73 8.77
CA ARG A 45 14.95 2.75 8.80
C ARG A 45 14.52 3.24 7.41
N THR A 46 15.45 3.33 6.46
CA THR A 46 15.14 3.70 5.07
C THR A 46 14.30 2.62 4.38
N GLY A 47 14.61 1.35 4.61
CA GLY A 47 13.80 0.21 4.14
C GLY A 47 12.39 0.20 4.74
N ILE A 48 12.26 0.50 6.04
CA ILE A 48 10.94 0.63 6.69
C ILE A 48 10.15 1.80 6.09
N ALA A 49 10.81 2.93 5.80
CA ALA A 49 10.18 4.05 5.11
C ALA A 49 9.79 3.68 3.65
N ALA A 50 10.58 2.86 2.96
CA ALA A 50 10.22 2.33 1.65
C ALA A 50 8.98 1.42 1.73
N ALA A 51 8.91 0.52 2.72
CA ALA A 51 7.73 -0.31 2.98
C ALA A 51 6.48 0.54 3.26
N ARG A 52 6.62 1.70 3.93
CA ARG A 52 5.52 2.66 4.09
C ARG A 52 5.01 3.22 2.76
N VAL A 53 5.90 3.46 1.79
CA VAL A 53 5.55 3.96 0.45
C VAL A 53 4.87 2.89 -0.38
N ILE A 54 5.39 1.65 -0.37
CA ILE A 54 4.77 0.52 -1.05
C ILE A 54 3.41 0.16 -0.42
N GLY A 55 3.28 0.33 0.90
CA GLY A 55 2.04 0.11 1.62
C GLY A 55 1.72 -1.37 1.80
N ALA A 56 0.43 -1.72 1.76
CA ALA A 56 0.00 -3.12 1.95
C ALA A 56 0.50 -4.07 0.85
N ASP A 57 0.95 -3.53 -0.29
CA ASP A 57 1.42 -4.33 -1.41
C ASP A 57 2.71 -5.11 -1.12
N VAL A 58 3.42 -4.77 -0.03
CA VAL A 58 4.54 -5.59 0.45
C VAL A 58 4.12 -7.02 0.82
N LEU A 59 2.84 -7.23 1.15
CA LEU A 59 2.25 -8.55 1.44
C LEU A 59 1.48 -9.13 0.24
N LEU A 60 1.35 -8.37 -0.86
CA LEU A 60 0.56 -8.73 -2.03
C LEU A 60 0.94 -10.09 -2.63
N PRO A 61 2.24 -10.45 -2.78
CA PRO A 61 2.59 -11.76 -3.33
C PRO A 61 1.97 -12.90 -2.52
N SER A 62 2.12 -12.89 -1.20
CA SER A 62 1.54 -13.92 -0.32
C SER A 62 0.01 -13.93 -0.37
N VAL A 63 -0.62 -12.74 -0.34
CA VAL A 63 -2.08 -12.59 -0.38
C VAL A 63 -2.67 -13.13 -1.69
N LEU A 64 -2.10 -12.77 -2.84
CA LEU A 64 -2.62 -13.21 -4.14
C LEU A 64 -2.46 -14.72 -4.36
N TYR A 65 -1.40 -15.33 -3.83
CA TYR A 65 -1.21 -16.78 -3.90
C TYR A 65 -1.93 -17.55 -2.79
N GLY A 66 -2.73 -16.87 -1.95
CA GLY A 66 -3.49 -17.52 -0.87
C GLY A 66 -2.62 -18.15 0.21
N ARG A 67 -1.42 -17.59 0.44
CA ARG A 67 -0.43 -18.08 1.40
C ARG A 67 -0.31 -17.13 2.59
N ASN A 68 0.08 -17.67 3.73
CA ASN A 68 0.36 -16.85 4.91
C ASN A 68 1.63 -16.02 4.66
N PRO A 69 1.58 -14.69 4.82
CA PRO A 69 2.78 -13.87 4.66
C PRO A 69 3.84 -14.21 5.70
N HIS A 70 5.11 -14.03 5.31
CA HIS A 70 6.23 -14.26 6.20
C HIS A 70 6.14 -13.34 7.44
N PRO A 71 6.36 -13.85 8.67
CA PRO A 71 6.23 -13.04 9.89
C PRO A 71 7.11 -11.78 9.89
N GLY A 72 8.30 -11.85 9.27
CA GLY A 72 9.18 -10.70 9.10
C GLY A 72 8.56 -9.60 8.23
N ASP A 73 7.93 -9.96 7.10
CA ASP A 73 7.29 -8.99 6.20
C ASP A 73 6.10 -8.30 6.91
N VAL A 74 5.35 -9.07 7.71
CA VAL A 74 4.27 -8.55 8.58
C VAL A 74 4.84 -7.58 9.62
N ALA A 75 5.95 -7.93 10.28
CA ALA A 75 6.60 -7.10 11.28
C ALA A 75 7.12 -5.78 10.69
N VAL A 76 7.69 -5.80 9.47
CA VAL A 76 8.12 -4.58 8.77
C VAL A 76 6.92 -3.69 8.44
N LEU A 77 5.82 -4.26 7.93
CA LEU A 77 4.61 -3.48 7.62
C LEU A 77 4.01 -2.85 8.89
N ASP A 78 3.91 -3.62 9.96
CA ASP A 78 3.43 -3.18 11.28
C ASP A 78 4.30 -2.06 11.87
N ARG A 79 5.62 -2.16 11.73
CA ARG A 79 6.56 -1.10 12.12
C ARG A 79 6.42 0.15 11.25
N ALA A 80 6.27 0.00 9.93
CA ALA A 80 6.07 1.11 9.01
C ALA A 80 4.79 1.90 9.34
N VAL A 81 3.72 1.22 9.75
CA VAL A 81 2.50 1.86 10.27
C VAL A 81 2.80 2.67 11.53
N ARG A 82 3.49 2.09 12.53
CA ARG A 82 3.77 2.78 13.79
C ARG A 82 4.70 3.99 13.64
N GLU A 83 5.75 3.86 12.85
CA GLU A 83 6.80 4.89 12.76
C GLU A 83 6.45 6.02 11.80
N PHE A 84 5.60 5.77 10.80
CA PHE A 84 5.27 6.72 9.75
C PHE A 84 3.76 6.95 9.61
N PRO A 85 3.07 7.42 10.67
CA PRO A 85 1.68 7.83 10.57
C PRO A 85 1.56 9.05 9.63
N PRO A 86 0.44 9.19 8.89
CA PRO A 86 0.15 10.41 8.15
C PRO A 86 0.15 11.63 9.08
N LYS A 87 0.72 12.74 8.61
CA LYS A 87 0.53 14.04 9.26
C LYS A 87 -0.93 14.49 9.12
N PRO A 88 -1.44 15.37 10.00
CA PRO A 88 -2.82 15.87 9.91
C PRO A 88 -3.17 16.54 8.57
N ASP A 89 -2.19 17.10 7.88
CA ASP A 89 -2.29 17.76 6.58
C ASP A 89 -1.85 16.87 5.41
N ALA A 90 -1.64 15.57 5.64
CA ALA A 90 -1.21 14.65 4.60
C ALA A 90 -2.24 14.56 3.47
N PRO A 91 -1.80 14.36 2.21
CA PRO A 91 -2.71 14.10 1.10
C PRO A 91 -3.67 12.93 1.39
N ALA A 92 -4.90 13.01 0.88
CA ALA A 92 -5.92 11.97 1.09
C ALA A 92 -5.41 10.56 0.73
N ALA A 93 -4.64 10.44 -0.37
CA ALA A 93 -4.05 9.18 -0.78
C ALA A 93 -3.11 8.56 0.28
N THR A 94 -2.36 9.40 1.00
CA THR A 94 -1.46 8.96 2.08
C THR A 94 -2.24 8.43 3.28
N ALA A 95 -3.36 9.08 3.63
CA ALA A 95 -4.26 8.62 4.69
C ALA A 95 -4.93 7.29 4.33
N TRP A 96 -5.43 7.16 3.10
CA TRP A 96 -6.03 5.93 2.58
C TRP A 96 -5.04 4.76 2.51
N SER A 97 -3.82 5.00 1.99
CA SER A 97 -2.73 4.03 1.99
C SER A 97 -2.44 3.53 3.40
N HIS A 98 -2.35 4.43 4.38
CA HIS A 98 -2.11 4.08 5.78
C HIS A 98 -3.25 3.26 6.39
N TRP A 99 -4.50 3.70 6.19
CA TRP A 99 -5.67 2.98 6.66
C TRP A 99 -5.69 1.55 6.09
N HIS A 100 -5.31 1.36 4.83
CA HIS A 100 -5.26 0.04 4.20
C HIS A 100 -4.16 -0.86 4.74
N MET A 101 -3.00 -0.31 5.07
CA MET A 101 -1.95 -1.06 5.77
C MET A 101 -2.48 -1.60 7.11
N ILE A 102 -3.12 -0.73 7.91
CA ILE A 102 -3.73 -1.12 9.19
C ILE A 102 -4.83 -2.17 9.00
N SER A 103 -5.74 -1.93 8.06
CA SER A 103 -6.84 -2.85 7.76
C SER A 103 -6.35 -4.20 7.26
N THR A 104 -5.27 -4.23 6.48
CA THR A 104 -4.62 -5.45 5.99
C THR A 104 -3.95 -6.21 7.13
N LEU A 105 -3.18 -5.53 7.99
CA LEU A 105 -2.58 -6.14 9.18
C LEU A 105 -3.62 -6.79 10.08
N ARG A 106 -4.74 -6.11 10.36
CA ARG A 106 -5.82 -6.68 11.19
C ARG A 106 -6.44 -7.96 10.60
N ARG A 107 -6.48 -8.09 9.27
CA ARG A 107 -7.03 -9.27 8.60
C ARG A 107 -6.06 -10.45 8.61
N ILE A 108 -4.77 -10.16 8.38
CA ILE A 108 -3.74 -11.19 8.17
C ILE A 108 -3.13 -11.63 9.50
N ALA A 109 -2.97 -10.72 10.44
CA ALA A 109 -2.42 -10.94 11.77
C ALA A 109 -3.38 -10.33 12.81
N PRO A 110 -4.58 -10.93 13.00
CA PRO A 110 -5.52 -10.43 13.98
C PRO A 110 -4.87 -10.39 15.36
N PRO A 111 -5.04 -9.28 16.11
CA PRO A 111 -4.46 -9.17 17.44
C PRO A 111 -5.03 -10.26 18.36
N PRO A 112 -4.24 -10.74 19.35
CA PRO A 112 -4.71 -11.75 20.28
C PRO A 112 -5.96 -11.28 21.04
N PRO A 113 -6.84 -12.20 21.45
CA PRO A 113 -8.04 -11.85 22.22
C PRO A 113 -7.70 -10.99 23.44
N GLY A 114 -8.36 -9.84 23.58
CA GLY A 114 -8.17 -8.91 24.71
C GLY A 114 -7.09 -7.84 24.51
N ALA A 115 -6.35 -7.85 23.41
CA ALA A 115 -5.48 -6.73 23.06
C ALA A 115 -6.32 -5.49 22.67
N PRO A 116 -5.87 -4.27 23.05
CA PRO A 116 -6.56 -3.04 22.65
C PRO A 116 -6.57 -2.95 21.11
N ALA A 117 -7.76 -2.85 20.53
CA ALA A 117 -7.88 -2.59 19.11
C ALA A 117 -7.38 -1.17 18.84
N VAL A 118 -6.22 -1.03 18.19
CA VAL A 118 -5.85 0.25 17.58
C VAL A 118 -6.89 0.52 16.52
N THR A 119 -7.85 1.40 16.76
CA THR A 119 -8.88 1.79 15.79
C THR A 119 -8.40 3.01 15.03
N TYR A 120 -8.17 2.84 13.73
CA TYR A 120 -7.93 3.93 12.79
C TYR A 120 -9.21 4.07 11.98
N GLU A 121 -9.82 5.25 12.05
CA GLU A 121 -11.08 5.54 11.39
C GLU A 121 -10.89 5.54 9.86
N GLU A 122 -11.91 5.09 9.15
CA GLU A 122 -11.92 5.16 7.69
C GLU A 122 -11.81 6.63 7.25
N PRO A 123 -10.81 7.01 6.43
CA PRO A 123 -10.68 8.39 5.96
C PRO A 123 -11.89 8.82 5.13
N ASP A 124 -12.12 10.13 5.03
CA ASP A 124 -13.15 10.65 4.14
C ASP A 124 -12.82 10.37 2.64
N ALA A 125 -13.86 10.02 1.89
CA ALA A 125 -13.84 9.81 0.44
C ALA A 125 -14.91 10.59 -0.30
N ALA A 126 -15.65 11.51 0.35
CA ALA A 126 -16.65 12.34 -0.32
C ALA A 126 -16.07 13.14 -1.50
N TRP A 127 -14.77 13.47 -1.44
CA TRP A 127 -14.02 14.10 -2.53
C TRP A 127 -13.95 13.26 -3.82
N LEU A 128 -14.08 11.93 -3.74
CA LEU A 128 -14.18 11.05 -4.93
C LEU A 128 -15.57 11.12 -5.59
N GLU A 129 -16.62 11.31 -4.79
CA GLU A 129 -18.00 11.30 -5.29
C GLU A 129 -18.27 12.51 -6.19
N GLN A 130 -17.71 13.66 -5.84
CA GLN A 130 -17.94 14.94 -6.53
C GLN A 130 -16.91 15.24 -7.62
N ALA A 131 -15.84 14.44 -7.73
CA ALA A 131 -14.76 14.69 -8.68
C ALA A 131 -15.21 14.51 -10.15
N PRO A 132 -14.76 15.37 -11.08
CA PRO A 132 -14.85 15.09 -12.52
C PRO A 132 -14.22 13.73 -12.86
N TRP A 133 -14.70 13.05 -13.90
CA TRP A 133 -14.27 11.68 -14.21
C TRP A 133 -12.74 11.54 -14.40
N GLN A 134 -12.06 12.57 -14.93
CA GLN A 134 -10.60 12.59 -15.08
C GLN A 134 -9.90 12.56 -13.72
N SER A 135 -10.29 13.45 -12.81
CA SER A 135 -9.71 13.52 -11.47
C SER A 135 -10.06 12.26 -10.67
N PHE A 136 -11.29 11.77 -10.78
CA PHE A 136 -11.73 10.52 -10.17
C PHE A 136 -10.87 9.32 -10.59
N THR A 137 -10.69 9.14 -11.91
CA THR A 137 -9.88 8.04 -12.46
C THR A 137 -8.42 8.14 -12.06
N HIS A 138 -7.82 9.33 -12.15
CA HIS A 138 -6.45 9.56 -11.69
C HIS A 138 -6.26 9.17 -10.22
N GLN A 139 -7.18 9.60 -9.35
CA GLN A 139 -7.10 9.32 -7.92
C GLN A 139 -7.29 7.83 -7.61
N LEU A 140 -8.17 7.13 -8.32
CA LEU A 140 -8.28 5.67 -8.22
C LEU A 140 -7.02 4.95 -8.70
N SER A 141 -6.31 5.46 -9.70
CA SER A 141 -5.01 4.91 -10.11
C SER A 141 -3.96 5.04 -9.01
N VAL A 142 -3.90 6.19 -8.32
CA VAL A 142 -3.02 6.39 -7.16
C VAL A 142 -3.40 5.46 -6.00
N LEU A 143 -4.70 5.19 -5.84
CA LEU A 143 -5.25 4.33 -4.79
C LEU A 143 -5.38 2.84 -5.21
N ALA A 144 -4.85 2.44 -6.37
CA ALA A 144 -4.93 1.06 -6.86
C ALA A 144 -4.44 0.00 -5.86
N PRO A 145 -3.40 0.24 -5.03
CA PRO A 145 -2.99 -0.69 -3.96
C PRO A 145 -4.10 -1.07 -2.96
N LEU A 146 -5.17 -0.28 -2.84
CA LEU A 146 -6.32 -0.61 -2.01
C LEU A 146 -7.13 -1.82 -2.52
N ALA A 147 -6.96 -2.19 -3.78
CA ALA A 147 -7.76 -3.24 -4.42
C ALA A 147 -7.49 -4.63 -3.83
N VAL A 148 -6.29 -4.88 -3.29
CA VAL A 148 -5.91 -6.18 -2.73
C VAL A 148 -5.11 -6.01 -1.42
N PRO A 149 -5.38 -6.82 -0.38
CA PRO A 149 -6.60 -7.61 -0.21
C PRO A 149 -7.82 -6.68 -0.13
N ALA A 150 -8.86 -6.97 -0.93
CA ALA A 150 -10.03 -6.11 -1.01
C ALA A 150 -10.66 -5.93 0.37
N ALA A 151 -10.81 -4.66 0.78
CA ALA A 151 -11.47 -4.26 2.00
C ALA A 151 -12.74 -3.49 1.65
N PRO A 152 -13.90 -3.79 2.27
CA PRO A 152 -15.02 -2.88 2.27
C PRO A 152 -14.57 -1.48 2.71
N SER A 153 -14.70 -0.49 1.83
CA SER A 153 -14.23 0.88 2.04
C SER A 153 -15.02 1.87 1.18
N ALA A 154 -15.00 3.14 1.56
CA ALA A 154 -15.65 4.22 0.81
C ALA A 154 -15.04 4.38 -0.59
N VAL A 155 -13.71 4.17 -0.73
CA VAL A 155 -13.06 4.16 -2.05
C VAL A 155 -13.62 3.04 -2.93
N GLN A 156 -13.78 1.82 -2.40
CA GLN A 156 -14.37 0.71 -3.14
C GLN A 156 -15.84 1.01 -3.53
N ARG A 157 -16.62 1.59 -2.62
CA ARG A 157 -18.02 2.00 -2.89
C ARG A 157 -18.07 3.04 -4.00
N ALA A 158 -17.23 4.08 -3.95
CA ALA A 158 -17.15 5.12 -4.97
C ALA A 158 -16.71 4.56 -6.34
N ALA A 159 -15.70 3.68 -6.36
CA ALA A 159 -15.26 2.98 -7.57
C ALA A 159 -16.40 2.16 -8.21
N SER A 160 -17.15 1.43 -7.39
CA SER A 160 -18.28 0.60 -7.83
C SER A 160 -19.43 1.44 -8.38
N ALA A 161 -19.79 2.54 -7.70
CA ALA A 161 -20.87 3.44 -8.11
C ALA A 161 -20.58 4.19 -9.41
N ARG A 162 -19.30 4.36 -9.77
CA ARG A 162 -18.86 5.14 -10.93
C ARG A 162 -18.03 4.31 -11.93
N ALA A 163 -18.35 3.02 -12.07
CA ALA A 163 -17.61 2.09 -12.94
C ALA A 163 -17.48 2.58 -14.39
N VAL A 164 -18.48 3.28 -14.94
CA VAL A 164 -18.43 3.85 -16.31
C VAL A 164 -17.36 4.94 -16.43
N ASP A 165 -17.22 5.80 -15.43
CA ASP A 165 -16.19 6.83 -15.42
C ASP A 165 -14.79 6.19 -15.26
N LEU A 166 -14.67 5.17 -14.41
CA LEU A 166 -13.42 4.40 -14.25
C LEU A 166 -13.01 3.74 -15.57
N ALA A 167 -13.94 3.04 -16.24
CA ALA A 167 -13.69 2.41 -17.54
C ALA A 167 -13.30 3.44 -18.61
N ARG A 168 -13.94 4.62 -18.61
CA ARG A 168 -13.58 5.71 -19.53
C ARG A 168 -12.14 6.18 -19.32
N GLY A 169 -11.72 6.34 -18.06
CA GLY A 169 -10.33 6.69 -17.73
C GLY A 169 -9.35 5.64 -18.18
N PHE A 170 -9.63 4.36 -17.89
CA PHE A 170 -8.79 3.24 -18.30
C PHE A 170 -8.58 3.20 -19.83
N VAL A 171 -9.65 3.28 -20.62
CA VAL A 171 -9.58 3.24 -22.10
C VAL A 171 -8.80 4.44 -22.68
N ARG A 172 -8.79 5.59 -22.00
CA ARG A 172 -8.10 6.81 -22.48
C ARG A 172 -6.68 6.97 -21.95
N ALA A 173 -6.25 6.11 -21.03
CA ALA A 173 -4.90 6.09 -20.48
C ALA A 173 -3.94 5.16 -21.23
N VAL A 174 -4.48 4.35 -22.15
CA VAL A 174 -3.75 3.51 -23.12
C VAL A 174 -3.44 4.31 -24.38
#